data_AF-A0A8S3VFH2-F1
#
_entry.id   AF-A0A8S3VFH2-F1
#
_cell.length_a   1.000
_cell.length_b   1.000
_cell.length_c   1.000
_cell.angle_alpha   90.00
_cell.angle_beta   90.00
_cell.angle_gamma   90.00
#
_symmetry.space_group_name_H-M   'P 1'
#
loop_
_entity.id
_entity.type
_entity.pdbx_description
1 polymer ?
#
loop_
_entity_poly.entity_id
_entity_poly.type
_entity_poly.pdbx_seq_one_letter_code
_entity_poly.pdbx_strand_id
1 'polypeptide(L)'
;MEQFADCGFWDFAGQREFYATHQTFLSSNAVYLLVVDISKDFTNKTYNNMIEKEFDSIGEYIDFWLDNIHCYSRDDANTSKHHNENNLLNPPVIIVGTGIDKFSEVEKKKNDFEHNLSKILSNHAKRRHLRNPHYVSNTLPSEDKHELKVCEKIFLLC
;
A
#
# COMPACT_ATOMS: atom_id res chain seq x y z
N MET A 1 -26.88 -18.11 0.75
CA MET A 1 -26.51 -17.41 1.99
C MET A 1 -25.53 -16.33 1.59
N GLU A 2 -25.94 -15.07 1.67
CA GLU A 2 -25.02 -13.94 1.54
C GLU A 2 -24.11 -13.96 2.77
N GLN A 3 -22.81 -14.00 2.54
CA GLN A 3 -21.81 -14.00 3.61
C GLN A 3 -21.48 -12.54 3.90
N PHE A 4 -22.11 -11.99 4.94
CA PHE A 4 -21.79 -10.66 5.44
C PHE A 4 -20.54 -10.73 6.30
N ALA A 5 -19.67 -9.75 6.13
CA ALA A 5 -18.47 -9.59 6.92
C ALA A 5 -18.48 -8.22 7.59
N ASP A 6 -18.17 -8.17 8.88
CA ASP A 6 -17.99 -6.93 9.61
C ASP A 6 -16.60 -6.37 9.30
N CYS A 7 -16.56 -5.18 8.67
CA CYS A 7 -15.32 -4.49 8.36
C CYS A 7 -15.24 -3.18 9.16
N GLY A 8 -14.12 -3.00 9.89
CA GLY A 8 -13.79 -1.73 10.55
C GLY A 8 -12.76 -0.96 9.73
N PHE A 9 -13.07 0.29 9.39
CA PHE A 9 -12.14 1.21 8.72
C PHE A 9 -11.43 2.08 9.75
N TRP A 10 -10.12 2.19 9.60
CA TRP A 10 -9.26 2.98 10.47
C TRP A 10 -8.39 3.88 9.59
N ASP A 11 -8.58 5.19 9.71
CA ASP A 11 -7.76 6.19 9.03
C ASP A 11 -6.68 6.70 9.99
N PHE A 12 -5.42 6.45 9.66
CA PHE A 12 -4.30 6.98 10.42
C PHE A 12 -3.77 8.24 9.76
N ALA A 13 -3.72 9.33 10.54
CA ALA A 13 -3.06 10.55 10.12
C ALA A 13 -1.58 10.25 9.78
N GLY A 14 -1.14 10.66 8.59
CA GLY A 14 0.18 10.35 8.03
C GLY A 14 1.37 10.93 8.79
N GLN A 15 1.15 11.67 9.89
CA GLN A 15 2.19 12.39 10.61
C GLN A 15 3.10 11.48 11.47
N ARG A 16 4.42 11.73 11.43
CA ARG A 16 5.44 10.91 12.11
C ARG A 16 5.25 10.82 13.62
N GLU A 17 4.67 11.84 14.25
CA GLU A 17 4.35 11.86 15.69
C GLU A 17 3.44 10.69 16.09
N PHE A 18 2.62 10.20 15.17
CA PHE A 18 1.75 9.06 15.41
C PHE A 18 2.41 7.71 15.10
N TYR A 19 3.55 7.66 14.39
CA TYR A 19 4.19 6.40 13.96
C TYR A 19 4.62 5.52 15.14
N ALA A 20 5.05 6.12 16.26
CA ALA A 20 5.35 5.38 17.48
C ALA A 20 4.13 4.63 18.03
N THR A 21 2.92 5.13 17.78
CA THR A 21 1.67 4.47 18.15
C THR A 21 1.14 3.52 17.07
N HIS A 22 1.63 3.57 15.84
CA HIS A 22 1.13 2.68 14.77
C HIS A 22 1.42 1.20 15.07
N GLN A 23 2.51 0.90 15.79
CA GLN A 23 2.85 -0.47 16.20
C GLN A 23 1.75 -1.16 17.02
N THR A 24 0.87 -0.43 17.70
CA THR A 24 -0.23 -1.03 18.47
C THR A 24 -1.42 -1.45 17.60
N PHE A 25 -1.49 -0.95 16.36
CA PHE A 25 -2.56 -1.24 15.41
C PHE A 25 -2.14 -2.16 14.27
N LEU A 26 -0.84 -2.38 14.08
CA LEU A 26 -0.34 -3.32 13.08
C LEU A 26 -0.72 -4.76 13.47
N SER A 27 -1.53 -5.40 12.62
CA SER A 27 -1.97 -6.77 12.76
C SER A 27 -1.75 -7.56 11.47
N SER A 28 -1.51 -8.87 11.61
CA SER A 28 -1.48 -9.84 10.50
C SER A 28 -2.86 -10.16 9.95
N ASN A 29 -3.93 -9.91 10.70
CA ASN A 29 -5.32 -10.13 10.30
C ASN A 29 -5.96 -8.79 9.92
N ALA A 30 -5.36 -8.12 8.94
CA ALA A 30 -5.81 -6.82 8.47
C ALA A 30 -5.44 -6.63 7.00
N VAL A 31 -6.12 -5.68 6.35
CA VAL A 31 -5.77 -5.19 5.02
C VAL A 31 -5.28 -3.76 5.12
N TYR A 32 -4.11 -3.48 4.56
CA TYR A 32 -3.58 -2.12 4.50
C TYR A 32 -3.81 -1.51 3.14
N LEU A 33 -4.33 -0.29 3.13
CA LEU A 33 -4.42 0.58 1.97
C LEU A 33 -3.31 1.62 2.10
N LEU A 34 -2.26 1.52 1.26
CA LEU A 34 -1.22 2.54 1.14
C LEU A 34 -1.65 3.56 0.10
N VAL A 35 -2.11 4.72 0.56
CA VAL A 35 -2.56 5.80 -0.33
C VAL A 35 -1.35 6.63 -0.73
N VAL A 36 -1.18 6.88 -2.02
CA VAL A 36 -0.06 7.68 -2.54
C VAL A 36 -0.55 8.64 -3.61
N ASP A 37 -0.06 9.88 -3.61
CA ASP A 37 -0.28 10.81 -4.73
C ASP A 37 0.74 10.50 -5.83
N ILE A 38 0.30 9.86 -6.91
CA ILE A 38 1.19 9.44 -8.01
C ILE A 38 1.69 10.62 -8.85
N SER A 39 1.23 11.85 -8.58
CA SER A 39 1.83 13.07 -9.13
C SER A 39 3.16 13.45 -8.50
N LYS A 40 3.48 12.91 -7.33
CA LYS A 40 4.79 13.10 -6.69
C LYS A 40 5.85 12.20 -7.35
N ASP A 41 7.12 12.56 -7.14
CA ASP A 41 8.25 11.80 -7.67
C ASP A 41 8.40 10.44 -6.97
N PHE A 42 8.61 9.39 -7.76
CA PHE A 42 8.76 8.04 -7.22
C PHE A 42 10.14 7.81 -6.60
N THR A 43 11.21 8.34 -7.21
CA THR A 43 12.60 8.08 -6.79
C THR A 43 13.39 9.33 -6.44
N ASN A 44 13.00 10.49 -6.97
CA ASN A 44 13.78 11.70 -6.81
C ASN A 44 13.48 12.35 -5.47
N LYS A 45 14.55 12.70 -4.74
CA LYS A 45 14.47 13.58 -3.59
C LYS A 45 14.07 14.97 -4.08
N THR A 46 12.81 15.36 -3.90
CA THR A 46 12.45 16.76 -4.16
C THR A 46 13.01 17.59 -3.00
N TYR A 47 14.18 18.21 -3.21
CA TYR A 47 14.85 19.13 -2.27
C TYR A 47 14.13 20.48 -2.09
N ASN A 48 12.88 20.59 -2.54
CA ASN A 48 12.13 21.83 -2.55
C ASN A 48 11.00 21.76 -1.52
N ASN A 49 11.36 22.00 -0.26
CA ASN A 49 10.72 22.93 0.69
C ASN A 49 11.07 22.52 2.12
N MET A 50 11.69 23.46 2.85
CA MET A 50 12.23 23.30 4.22
C MET A 50 11.18 23.08 5.32
N ILE A 51 9.93 22.77 4.99
CA ILE A 51 8.86 22.53 5.97
C ILE A 51 7.95 21.44 5.38
N GLU A 52 7.83 20.29 6.05
CA GLU A 52 6.96 19.12 5.77
C GLU A 52 7.42 18.06 4.73
N LYS A 53 8.57 17.41 4.90
CA LYS A 53 8.77 16.12 4.22
C LYS A 53 9.19 15.01 5.16
N GLU A 54 8.23 14.12 5.40
CA GLU A 54 8.38 12.89 6.19
C GLU A 54 9.09 11.79 5.38
N PHE A 55 9.03 11.86 4.05
CA PHE A 55 9.73 10.99 3.11
C PHE A 55 10.24 11.80 1.90
N ASP A 56 11.41 11.42 1.36
CA ASP A 56 12.00 12.13 0.23
C ASP A 56 11.27 11.83 -1.10
N SER A 57 10.64 10.66 -1.21
CA SER A 57 9.95 10.17 -2.41
C SER A 57 8.81 9.19 -2.08
N ILE A 58 7.92 8.92 -3.05
CA ILE A 58 6.86 7.90 -2.89
C ILE A 58 7.48 6.52 -2.66
N GLY A 59 8.58 6.21 -3.36
CA GLY A 59 9.25 4.92 -3.24
C GLY A 59 9.73 4.65 -1.82
N GLU A 60 10.31 5.65 -1.16
CA GLU A 60 10.77 5.54 0.23
C GLU A 60 9.60 5.33 1.21
N TYR A 61 8.48 6.05 1.02
CA TYR A 61 7.26 5.87 1.81
C TYR A 61 6.72 4.44 1.70
N ILE A 62 6.58 3.93 0.48
CA ILE A 62 6.09 2.56 0.23
C ILE A 62 7.04 1.54 0.84
N ASP A 63 8.35 1.71 0.64
CA ASP A 63 9.36 0.78 1.11
C ASP A 63 9.36 0.67 2.64
N PHE A 64 9.27 1.83 3.32
CA PHE A 64 9.18 1.95 4.77
C PHE A 64 7.95 1.24 5.34
N TRP A 65 6.76 1.53 4.79
CA TRP A 65 5.54 0.89 5.30
C TRP A 65 5.51 -0.61 5.05
N LEU A 66 6.00 -1.06 3.89
CA LEU A 66 6.11 -2.48 3.61
C LEU A 66 7.08 -3.18 4.58
N ASP A 67 8.20 -2.55 4.95
CA ASP A 67 9.10 -3.12 5.97
C ASP A 67 8.40 -3.22 7.33
N ASN A 68 7.73 -2.16 7.77
CA ASN A 68 7.01 -2.16 9.03
C ASN A 68 5.92 -3.22 9.06
N ILE A 69 5.11 -3.32 8.00
CA ILE A 69 4.05 -4.32 7.89
C ILE A 69 4.61 -5.74 7.85
N HIS A 70 5.72 -5.95 7.13
CA HIS A 70 6.37 -7.25 7.02
C HIS A 70 6.85 -7.78 8.38
N CYS A 71 7.28 -6.91 9.31
CA CYS A 71 7.64 -7.31 10.67
C CYS A 71 6.49 -7.96 11.47
N TYR A 72 5.23 -7.70 11.10
CA TYR A 72 4.03 -8.29 11.73
C TYR A 72 3.43 -9.43 10.90
N SER A 73 4.12 -9.83 9.83
CA SER A 73 3.71 -10.98 9.02
C SER A 73 3.64 -12.22 9.89
N ARG A 74 2.52 -12.95 9.79
CA ARG A 74 2.47 -14.31 10.31
C ARG A 74 3.18 -15.19 9.29
N ASP A 75 4.39 -15.62 9.61
CA ASP A 75 4.93 -16.81 8.98
C ASP A 75 4.04 -17.97 9.44
N ASP A 76 3.23 -18.51 8.53
CA ASP A 76 2.55 -19.78 8.75
C ASP A 76 3.62 -20.89 8.79
N ALA A 77 4.39 -20.95 9.89
CA ALA A 77 5.48 -21.90 10.12
C ALA A 77 5.02 -23.38 10.08
N ASN A 78 3.71 -23.61 10.09
CA ASN A 78 3.09 -24.92 9.90
C ASN A 78 2.91 -25.34 8.43
N THR A 79 3.17 -24.45 7.47
CA THR A 79 3.26 -24.79 6.03
C THR A 79 4.73 -24.82 5.58
N SER A 80 5.58 -25.35 6.46
CA SER A 80 6.93 -25.78 6.11
C SER A 80 6.84 -27.05 5.27
N LYS A 81 6.83 -26.90 3.94
CA LYS A 81 7.46 -27.85 2.98
C LYS A 81 7.41 -27.46 1.50
N HIS A 82 6.68 -26.43 1.10
CA HIS A 82 6.73 -25.91 -0.27
C HIS A 82 6.71 -24.38 -0.27
N HIS A 83 7.86 -23.76 -0.07
CA HIS A 83 8.07 -22.34 -0.39
C HIS A 83 7.97 -22.16 -1.91
N ASN A 84 6.75 -22.14 -2.45
CA ASN A 84 6.51 -21.59 -3.77
C ASN A 84 6.67 -20.08 -3.65
N GLU A 85 7.54 -19.50 -4.47
CA GLU A 85 7.75 -18.04 -4.59
C GLU A 85 6.46 -17.28 -4.98
N ASN A 86 5.40 -18.01 -5.34
CA ASN A 86 4.07 -17.53 -5.70
C ASN A 86 3.12 -17.36 -4.51
N ASN A 87 3.48 -17.77 -3.30
CA ASN A 87 2.59 -17.67 -2.15
C ASN A 87 2.59 -16.24 -1.58
N LEU A 88 1.44 -15.58 -1.63
CA LEU A 88 1.19 -14.27 -1.04
C LEU A 88 1.28 -14.32 0.50
N LEU A 89 1.71 -13.23 1.12
CA LEU A 89 1.80 -13.06 2.57
C LEU A 89 0.62 -12.26 3.13
N ASN A 90 0.38 -12.47 4.42
CA ASN A 90 -0.52 -11.66 5.25
C ASN A 90 0.31 -10.81 6.23
N PRO A 91 -0.09 -9.56 6.48
CA PRO A 91 -1.32 -8.93 6.00
C PRO A 91 -1.19 -8.44 4.55
N PRO A 92 -2.26 -8.49 3.72
CA PRO A 92 -2.26 -7.90 2.38
C PRO A 92 -2.09 -6.38 2.41
N VAL A 93 -1.41 -5.86 1.39
CA VAL A 93 -1.21 -4.43 1.16
C VAL A 93 -1.68 -4.08 -0.24
N ILE A 94 -2.60 -3.12 -0.34
CA ILE A 94 -3.12 -2.58 -1.60
C ILE A 94 -2.59 -1.15 -1.74
N ILE A 95 -1.92 -0.85 -2.84
CA ILE A 95 -1.52 0.53 -3.14
C ILE A 95 -2.67 1.24 -3.83
N VAL A 96 -3.04 2.41 -3.34
CA VAL A 96 -4.07 3.28 -3.90
C VAL A 96 -3.42 4.55 -4.43
N GLY A 97 -3.18 4.59 -5.74
CA GLY A 97 -2.62 5.74 -6.43
C GLY A 97 -3.67 6.81 -6.74
N THR A 98 -3.56 7.98 -6.12
CA THR A 98 -4.48 9.11 -6.28
C THR A 98 -3.94 10.18 -7.23
N GLY A 99 -4.83 11.01 -7.77
CA GLY A 99 -4.45 12.10 -8.67
C GLY A 99 -4.10 11.64 -10.08
N ILE A 100 -4.65 10.50 -10.53
CA ILE A 100 -4.43 10.00 -11.90
C ILE A 100 -4.98 10.96 -12.97
N ASP A 101 -5.99 11.75 -12.61
CA ASP A 101 -6.61 12.78 -13.45
C ASP A 101 -5.68 13.96 -13.79
N LYS A 102 -4.57 14.10 -13.08
CA LYS A 102 -3.53 15.10 -13.40
C LYS A 102 -2.72 14.74 -14.65
N PHE A 103 -2.93 13.56 -15.23
CA PHE A 103 -2.14 13.03 -16.35
C PHE A 103 -2.98 12.81 -17.61
N SER A 104 -2.47 13.26 -18.76
CA SER A 104 -3.06 12.95 -20.07
C SER A 104 -2.76 11.51 -20.51
N GLU A 105 -1.52 11.05 -20.31
CA GLU A 105 -1.08 9.69 -20.62
C GLU A 105 -1.26 8.76 -19.40
N VAL A 106 -2.50 8.56 -18.97
CA VAL A 106 -2.87 7.76 -17.78
C VAL A 106 -2.22 6.39 -17.76
N GLU A 107 -2.32 5.64 -18.86
CA GLU A 107 -1.85 4.25 -18.91
C GLU A 107 -0.32 4.15 -18.82
N LYS A 108 0.38 5.07 -19.45
CA LYS A 108 1.84 5.17 -19.33
C LYS A 108 2.25 5.47 -17.90
N LYS A 109 1.54 6.39 -17.23
CA LYS A 109 1.84 6.75 -15.84
C LYS A 109 1.64 5.56 -14.88
N LYS A 110 0.59 4.75 -15.08
CA LYS A 110 0.37 3.50 -14.32
C LYS A 110 1.52 2.51 -14.54
N ASN A 111 1.86 2.25 -15.81
CA ASN A 111 2.97 1.34 -16.16
C ASN A 111 4.31 1.80 -15.58
N ASP A 112 4.62 3.10 -15.66
CA ASP A 112 5.84 3.67 -15.07
C ASP A 112 5.86 3.50 -13.55
N PHE A 113 4.72 3.72 -12.88
CA PHE A 113 4.60 3.53 -11.44
C PHE A 113 4.83 2.06 -11.03
N GLU A 114 4.17 1.12 -11.71
CA GLU A 114 4.31 -0.32 -11.42
C GLU A 114 5.71 -0.84 -11.73
N HIS A 115 6.33 -0.35 -12.80
CA HIS A 115 7.72 -0.66 -13.11
C HIS A 115 8.67 -0.22 -11.99
N ASN A 116 8.50 1.01 -11.50
CA ASN A 116 9.32 1.52 -10.40
C ASN A 116 9.06 0.78 -9.08
N LEU A 117 7.79 0.43 -8.80
CA LEU A 117 7.41 -0.39 -7.65
C LEU A 117 8.09 -1.77 -7.70
N SER A 118 8.03 -2.45 -8.85
CA SER A 118 8.71 -3.73 -9.04
C SER A 118 10.23 -3.62 -8.84
N LYS A 119 10.82 -2.48 -9.21
CA LYS A 119 12.26 -2.26 -9.08
C LYS A 119 12.69 -2.13 -7.62
N ILE A 120 11.98 -1.30 -6.83
CA ILE A 120 12.34 -1.09 -5.42
C ILE A 120 12.08 -2.33 -4.55
N LEU A 121 11.10 -3.15 -4.91
CA LEU A 121 10.75 -4.37 -4.17
C LEU A 121 11.45 -5.64 -4.69
N SER A 122 12.35 -5.49 -5.67
CA SER A 122 13.00 -6.62 -6.31
C SER A 122 13.72 -7.51 -5.27
N ASN A 123 13.47 -8.82 -5.35
CA ASN A 123 14.09 -9.86 -4.53
C ASN A 123 13.80 -9.83 -3.01
N HIS A 124 12.88 -8.99 -2.51
CA HIS A 124 12.50 -9.01 -1.09
C HIS A 124 11.20 -9.78 -0.83
N ALA A 125 11.16 -10.52 0.28
CA ALA A 125 9.96 -11.26 0.70
C ALA A 125 8.73 -10.37 0.88
N LYS A 126 8.94 -9.11 1.29
CA LYS A 126 7.89 -8.11 1.53
C LYS A 126 6.99 -7.84 0.31
N ARG A 127 7.49 -8.04 -0.91
CA ARG A 127 6.68 -7.89 -2.14
C ARG A 127 5.46 -8.81 -2.16
N ARG A 128 5.51 -9.93 -1.44
CA ARG A 128 4.42 -10.93 -1.40
C ARG A 128 3.20 -10.44 -0.59
N HIS A 129 3.33 -9.35 0.16
CA HIS A 129 2.19 -8.66 0.76
C HIS A 129 1.37 -7.88 -0.25
N LEU A 130 1.97 -7.43 -1.36
CA LEU A 130 1.27 -6.61 -2.34
C LEU A 130 0.14 -7.36 -3.03
N ARG A 131 -0.93 -6.62 -3.30
CA ARG A 131 -2.02 -6.96 -4.20
C ARG A 131 -2.03 -5.97 -5.36
N ASN A 132 -2.93 -6.18 -6.31
CA ASN A 132 -3.05 -5.32 -7.48
C ASN A 132 -3.27 -3.85 -7.04
N PRO A 133 -2.46 -2.89 -7.53
CA PRO A 133 -2.70 -1.48 -7.27
C PRO A 133 -4.02 -1.00 -7.86
N HIS A 134 -4.65 -0.03 -7.19
CA HIS A 134 -5.81 0.68 -7.71
C HIS A 134 -5.47 2.15 -7.93
N TYR A 135 -6.02 2.75 -8.98
CA TYR A 135 -5.78 4.15 -9.32
C TYR A 135 -7.10 4.92 -9.31
N VAL A 136 -7.12 6.04 -8.62
CA VAL A 136 -8.34 6.83 -8.36
C VAL A 136 -8.16 8.24 -8.90
N SER A 137 -9.18 8.72 -9.61
CA SER A 137 -9.31 10.12 -10.01
C SER A 137 -9.86 10.93 -8.85
N ASN A 138 -9.27 12.09 -8.58
CA ASN A 138 -9.75 12.99 -7.54
C ASN A 138 -10.95 13.83 -8.00
N THR A 139 -11.20 13.89 -9.31
CA THR A 139 -12.19 14.77 -9.94
C THR A 139 -13.34 14.01 -10.59
N LEU A 140 -13.17 12.73 -10.89
CA LEU A 140 -14.18 11.89 -11.53
C LEU A 140 -14.62 10.78 -10.59
N PRO A 141 -15.93 10.52 -10.48
CA PRO A 141 -16.42 9.34 -9.77
C PRO A 141 -15.89 8.07 -10.46
N SER A 142 -15.47 7.08 -9.70
CA SER A 142 -15.11 5.77 -10.25
C SER A 142 -16.37 5.11 -10.83
N GLU A 143 -16.38 4.81 -12.13
CA GLU A 143 -17.46 4.05 -12.77
C GLU A 143 -17.47 2.58 -12.32
N ASP A 144 -16.32 2.07 -11.88
CA ASP A 144 -16.16 0.70 -11.42
C ASP A 144 -16.40 0.56 -9.92
N LYS A 145 -17.54 -0.05 -9.55
CA LYS A 145 -17.75 -0.57 -8.19
C LYS A 145 -16.82 -1.75 -7.98
N HIS A 146 -15.72 -1.53 -7.25
CA HIS A 146 -14.83 -2.60 -6.85
C HIS A 146 -15.31 -3.19 -5.52
N GLU A 147 -15.77 -4.43 -5.56
CA GLU A 147 -16.14 -5.18 -4.36
C GLU A 147 -14.88 -5.84 -3.76
N LEU A 148 -14.34 -5.22 -2.71
CA LEU A 148 -13.33 -5.85 -1.87
C LEU A 148 -14.05 -6.75 -0.85
N LYS A 149 -14.02 -8.07 -1.09
CA LYS A 149 -14.47 -9.05 -0.09
C LYS A 149 -13.42 -9.16 1.00
N VAL A 150 -13.60 -8.40 2.08
CA VAL A 150 -12.68 -8.36 3.21
C VAL A 150 -13.43 -8.76 4.47
N CYS A 151 -12.93 -9.78 5.16
CA CYS A 151 -13.44 -10.24 6.45
C CYS A 151 -12.62 -9.71 7.64
N GLU A 152 -11.89 -8.61 7.44
CA GLU A 152 -10.86 -8.13 8.35
C GLU A 152 -10.90 -6.59 8.48
N LYS A 153 -10.10 -6.04 9.41
CA LYS A 153 -9.96 -4.59 9.58
C LYS A 153 -9.23 -4.01 8.36
N ILE A 154 -9.72 -2.89 7.84
CA ILE A 154 -9.06 -2.11 6.79
C ILE A 154 -8.38 -0.91 7.44
N PHE A 155 -7.06 -0.83 7.28
CA PHE A 155 -6.26 0.28 7.73
C PHE A 155 -5.86 1.15 6.53
N LEU A 156 -6.21 2.43 6.59
CA LEU A 156 -5.80 3.45 5.64
C LEU A 156 -4.55 4.14 6.18
N LEU A 157 -3.48 4.11 5.40
CA LEU A 157 -2.22 4.79 5.67
C LEU A 157 -2.06 5.86 4.58
N CYS A 158 -2.26 7.12 4.98
CA CYS A 158 -2.27 8.31 4.12
C CYS A 158 -0.92 9.04 4.11
#